data_AF-A0AAV1SEX0-F1
#
_entry.id   AF-A0AAV1SEX0-F1
#
_cell.length_a   1.000
_cell.length_b   1.000
_cell.length_c   1.000
_cell.angle_alpha   90.00
_cell.angle_beta   90.00
_cell.angle_gamma   90.00
#
_symmetry.space_group_name_H-M   'P 1'
#
loop_
_entity.id
_entity.type
_entity.pdbx_description
1 polymer ?
#
loop_
_entity_poly.entity_id
_entity_poly.type
_entity_poly.pdbx_seq_one_letter_code
_entity_poly.pdbx_strand_id
1 'polypeptide(L)'
;MNNSSTGSSSKSKAGSSSQSSESSFKRKRGVFQKDLQHMMYGFGDDPNPLPETVALVEDIVVEYVTDLAHKAQEIGSKRGKLSVEDFLYLIRKDPPKLNRCTELLSMQEELKQARKAFEVDEEKLASTE
;
A
#
# COMPACT_ATOMS: atom_id res chain seq x y z
N MET A 1 -27.18 -63.46 13.54
CA MET A 1 -26.10 -63.53 14.55
C MET A 1 -24.80 -63.09 13.91
N ASN A 2 -23.99 -62.42 14.72
CA ASN A 2 -22.86 -61.57 14.41
C ASN A 2 -21.60 -62.31 13.92
N ASN A 3 -20.72 -61.52 13.26
CA ASN A 3 -19.24 -61.57 13.21
C ASN A 3 -18.53 -62.64 12.34
N SER A 4 -17.79 -62.24 11.29
CA SER A 4 -16.37 -61.73 11.22
C SER A 4 -15.36 -62.88 11.11
N SER A 5 -14.32 -62.93 10.28
CA SER A 5 -13.34 -61.97 9.74
C SER A 5 -12.58 -62.72 8.60
N THR A 6 -11.89 -62.12 7.62
CA THR A 6 -10.50 -61.61 7.69
C THR A 6 -10.09 -61.04 6.33
N GLY A 7 -9.25 -60.00 6.30
CA GLY A 7 -8.46 -59.65 5.10
C GLY A 7 -8.06 -58.18 4.99
N SER A 8 -6.92 -57.82 5.58
CA SER A 8 -6.29 -56.50 5.52
C SER A 8 -5.45 -56.35 4.24
N SER A 9 -5.57 -55.21 3.54
CA SER A 9 -4.46 -54.62 2.79
C SER A 9 -4.72 -53.14 2.51
N SER A 10 -3.89 -52.34 3.17
CA SER A 10 -3.75 -50.88 3.12
C SER A 10 -3.56 -50.30 1.70
N LYS A 11 -4.28 -49.22 1.37
CA LYS A 11 -3.88 -48.29 0.32
C LYS A 11 -3.81 -46.86 0.87
N SER A 12 -2.62 -46.31 0.75
CA SER A 12 -2.11 -45.05 1.26
C SER A 12 -2.77 -43.82 0.64
N LYS A 13 -2.89 -42.78 1.46
CA LYS A 13 -3.36 -41.42 1.21
C LYS A 13 -2.23 -40.56 0.62
N ALA A 14 -2.44 -39.98 -0.56
CA ALA A 14 -1.72 -38.83 -1.14
C ALA A 14 -2.46 -38.42 -2.44
N GLY A 15 -2.68 -37.16 -2.81
CA GLY A 15 -2.31 -35.89 -2.22
C GLY A 15 -3.40 -34.85 -2.53
N SER A 16 -3.58 -33.94 -1.58
CA SER A 16 -4.38 -32.73 -1.75
C SER A 16 -3.57 -31.77 -2.59
N SER A 17 -3.88 -31.66 -3.89
CA SER A 17 -3.35 -30.59 -4.73
C SER A 17 -3.93 -29.27 -4.21
N SER A 18 -3.13 -28.55 -3.45
CA SER A 18 -3.35 -27.16 -3.09
C SER A 18 -3.57 -26.38 -4.38
N GLN A 19 -4.82 -26.02 -4.66
CA GLN A 19 -5.11 -24.88 -5.52
C GLN A 19 -4.62 -23.64 -4.77
N SER A 20 -3.32 -23.38 -4.89
CA SER A 20 -2.79 -22.03 -4.74
C SER A 20 -3.58 -21.17 -5.69
N SER A 21 -4.44 -20.32 -5.14
CA SER A 21 -5.17 -19.30 -5.87
C SER A 21 -4.15 -18.37 -6.51
N GLU A 22 -3.73 -18.71 -7.73
CA GLU A 22 -3.23 -17.76 -8.71
C GLU A 22 -4.42 -16.88 -9.14
N SER A 23 -4.99 -16.13 -8.20
CA SER A 23 -5.37 -14.77 -8.55
C SER A 23 -4.05 -14.04 -8.71
N SER A 24 -3.34 -14.31 -9.82
CA SER A 24 -2.34 -13.38 -10.32
C SER A 24 -3.12 -12.10 -10.45
N PHE A 25 -2.97 -11.19 -9.47
CA PHE A 25 -3.34 -9.81 -9.64
C PHE A 25 -2.69 -9.46 -10.97
N LYS A 26 -3.49 -9.39 -12.05
CA LYS A 26 -3.01 -8.86 -13.31
C LYS A 26 -2.63 -7.46 -12.91
N ARG A 27 -1.35 -7.27 -12.55
CA ARG A 27 -0.80 -5.99 -12.12
C ARG A 27 -1.31 -5.05 -13.18
N LYS A 28 -2.19 -4.12 -12.78
CA LYS A 28 -2.61 -3.05 -13.68
C LYS A 28 -1.31 -2.29 -13.96
N ARG A 29 -0.62 -2.70 -15.02
CA ARG A 29 0.58 -2.03 -15.52
C ARG A 29 0.13 -0.74 -16.16
N GLY A 30 0.96 0.29 -16.07
CA GLY A 30 0.66 1.59 -16.65
C GLY A 30 -0.21 2.49 -15.77
N VAL A 31 -0.43 2.17 -14.50
CA VAL A 31 -1.21 3.05 -13.60
C VAL A 31 -0.44 4.31 -13.27
N PHE A 32 0.89 4.18 -13.10
CA PHE A 32 1.74 5.29 -12.68
C PHE A 32 2.59 5.88 -13.79
N GLN A 33 2.57 5.33 -15.01
CA GLN A 33 3.50 5.74 -16.07
C GLN A 33 3.46 7.24 -16.38
N LYS A 34 2.26 7.83 -16.43
CA LYS A 34 2.13 9.28 -16.68
C LYS A 34 2.77 10.10 -15.56
N ASP A 35 2.52 9.75 -14.31
CA ASP A 35 3.05 10.51 -13.17
C ASP A 35 4.55 10.28 -12.99
N LEU A 36 5.02 9.05 -13.24
CA LEU A 36 6.44 8.69 -13.19
C LEU A 36 7.26 9.44 -14.24
N GLN A 37 6.75 9.66 -15.46
CA GLN A 37 7.45 10.47 -16.46
C GLN A 37 7.73 11.90 -15.94
N HIS A 38 6.71 12.56 -15.37
CA HIS A 38 6.88 13.90 -14.81
C HIS A 38 7.83 13.90 -13.60
N MET A 39 7.76 12.86 -12.77
CA MET A 39 8.64 12.72 -11.61
C MET A 39 10.10 12.51 -12.05
N MET A 40 10.34 11.64 -13.03
CA MET A 40 11.67 11.36 -13.60
C MET A 40 12.30 12.65 -14.16
N TYR A 41 11.54 13.42 -14.94
CA TYR A 41 11.96 14.75 -15.39
C TYR A 41 12.28 15.70 -14.22
N GLY A 42 11.45 15.70 -13.17
CA GLY A 42 11.69 16.48 -11.95
C GLY A 42 12.97 16.09 -11.19
N PHE A 43 13.46 14.86 -11.38
CA PHE A 43 14.76 14.38 -10.88
C PHE A 43 15.91 14.57 -11.88
N GLY A 44 15.66 15.20 -13.04
CA GLY A 44 16.66 15.56 -14.04
C GLY A 44 16.78 14.60 -15.22
N ASP A 45 15.83 13.68 -15.40
CA ASP A 45 15.77 12.82 -16.61
C ASP A 45 15.23 13.58 -17.84
N ASP A 46 15.20 12.92 -19.00
CA ASP A 46 14.63 13.48 -20.23
C ASP A 46 13.12 13.77 -20.08
N PRO A 47 12.58 14.85 -20.70
CA PRO A 47 11.15 15.12 -20.71
C PRO A 47 10.31 14.01 -21.38
N ASN A 48 10.91 13.19 -22.24
CA ASN A 48 10.30 12.03 -22.89
C ASN A 48 11.16 10.78 -22.66
N PRO A 49 11.19 10.24 -21.42
CA PRO A 49 12.01 9.08 -21.11
C PRO A 49 11.52 7.84 -21.86
N LEU A 50 12.43 6.88 -22.08
CA LEU A 50 12.10 5.64 -22.79
C LEU A 50 10.94 4.90 -22.09
N PRO A 51 9.91 4.43 -22.82
CA PRO A 51 8.78 3.72 -22.23
C PRO A 51 9.20 2.50 -21.39
N GLU A 52 10.25 1.81 -21.81
CA GLU A 52 10.83 0.66 -21.10
C GLU A 52 11.42 1.07 -19.74
N THR A 53 12.08 2.23 -19.67
CA THR A 53 12.60 2.78 -18.41
C THR A 53 11.45 3.12 -17.47
N VAL A 54 10.41 3.79 -17.96
CA VAL A 54 9.23 4.14 -17.13
C VAL A 54 8.55 2.88 -16.62
N ALA A 55 8.39 1.85 -17.46
CA ALA A 55 7.80 0.58 -17.06
C ALA A 55 8.63 -0.15 -16.00
N LEU A 56 9.96 -0.13 -16.11
CA LEU A 56 10.85 -0.72 -15.11
C LEU A 56 10.78 0.05 -13.78
N VAL A 57 10.81 1.38 -13.83
CA VAL A 57 10.65 2.23 -12.64
C VAL A 57 9.30 1.97 -11.98
N GLU A 58 8.24 1.79 -12.75
CA GLU A 58 6.92 1.42 -12.22
C GLU A 58 6.98 0.09 -11.44
N ASP A 59 7.60 -0.95 -12.02
CA ASP A 59 7.76 -2.24 -11.33
C ASP A 59 8.57 -2.10 -10.02
N ILE A 60 9.66 -1.33 -10.03
CA ILE A 60 10.48 -1.05 -8.83
C ILE A 60 9.68 -0.30 -7.76
N VAL A 61 8.90 0.71 -8.15
CA VAL A 61 8.09 1.52 -7.22
C VAL A 61 7.00 0.67 -6.59
N VAL A 62 6.31 -0.16 -7.38
CA VAL A 62 5.27 -1.06 -6.87
C VAL A 62 5.85 -2.05 -5.86
N GLU A 63 7.00 -2.64 -6.17
CA GLU A 63 7.70 -3.54 -5.24
C GLU A 63 8.07 -2.81 -3.94
N TYR A 64 8.71 -1.65 -4.04
CA TYR A 64 9.12 -0.86 -2.87
C TYR A 64 7.94 -0.48 -1.97
N VAL A 65 6.84 0.03 -2.55
CA VAL A 65 5.66 0.44 -1.78
C VAL A 65 4.99 -0.77 -1.12
N THR A 66 4.92 -1.90 -1.82
CA THR A 66 4.36 -3.15 -1.28
C THR A 66 5.17 -3.62 -0.08
N ASP A 67 6.49 -3.67 -0.21
CA ASP A 67 7.39 -4.06 0.87
C ASP A 67 7.33 -3.12 2.07
N LEU A 68 7.26 -1.81 1.82
CA LEU A 68 7.15 -0.81 2.88
C LEU A 68 5.82 -0.96 3.64
N ALA A 69 4.71 -1.19 2.92
CA ALA A 69 3.40 -1.40 3.51
C ALA A 69 3.36 -2.68 4.36
N HIS A 70 3.95 -3.79 3.89
CA HIS A 70 4.04 -5.02 4.67
C HIS A 70 4.85 -4.83 5.96
N LYS A 71 6.01 -4.15 5.90
CA LYS A 71 6.81 -3.84 7.09
C LYS A 71 6.05 -2.95 8.07
N ALA A 72 5.28 -1.97 7.57
CA ALA A 72 4.48 -1.09 8.42
C ALA A 72 3.35 -1.86 9.08
N GLN A 73 2.70 -2.76 8.33
CA GLN A 73 1.67 -3.65 8.85
C GLN A 73 2.18 -4.59 9.93
N GLU A 74 3.40 -5.13 9.81
CA GLU A 74 4.00 -5.98 10.85
C GLU A 74 4.13 -5.25 12.19
N ILE A 75 4.50 -3.96 12.14
CA ILE A 75 4.59 -3.10 13.33
C ILE A 75 3.19 -2.82 13.87
N GLY A 76 2.28 -2.34 13.01
CA GLY A 76 0.92 -1.96 13.39
C GLY A 76 0.07 -3.12 13.90
N SER A 77 0.34 -4.34 13.43
CA SER A 77 -0.37 -5.56 13.84
C SER A 77 -0.22 -5.85 15.34
N LYS A 78 0.88 -5.43 15.98
CA LYS A 78 1.06 -5.56 17.44
C LYS A 78 0.05 -4.74 18.24
N ARG A 79 -0.45 -3.65 17.65
CA ARG A 79 -1.50 -2.78 18.19
C ARG A 79 -2.88 -3.10 17.59
N GLY A 80 -2.95 -3.98 16.60
CA GLY A 80 -4.17 -4.34 15.88
C GLY A 80 -4.65 -3.32 14.85
N LYS A 81 -3.88 -2.26 14.57
CA LYS A 81 -4.20 -1.28 13.53
C LYS A 81 -2.94 -0.67 12.91
N LEU A 82 -2.99 -0.42 11.61
CA LEU A 82 -1.97 0.35 10.88
C LEU A 82 -2.22 1.86 11.06
N SER A 83 -1.19 2.63 11.41
CA SER A 83 -1.22 4.10 11.43
C SER A 83 -0.03 4.70 10.68
N VAL A 84 -0.12 6.02 10.45
CA VAL A 84 0.96 6.82 9.85
C VAL A 84 2.27 6.69 10.63
N GLU A 85 2.19 6.60 11.97
CA GLU A 85 3.35 6.45 12.85
C GLU A 85 4.17 5.19 12.54
N ASP A 86 3.54 4.12 12.05
CA ASP A 86 4.23 2.88 11.67
C ASP A 86 5.15 3.12 10.47
N PHE A 87 4.73 3.96 9.51
CA PHE A 87 5.57 4.38 8.38
C PHE A 87 6.67 5.34 8.82
N LEU A 88 6.37 6.32 9.68
CA LEU A 88 7.38 7.25 10.22
C LEU A 88 8.46 6.49 10.99
N TYR A 89 8.08 5.45 11.73
CA TYR A 89 9.01 4.59 12.42
C TYR A 89 9.96 3.89 11.45
N LEU A 90 9.48 3.37 10.32
CA LEU A 90 10.34 2.70 9.33
C LEU A 90 11.39 3.62 8.74
N ILE A 91 11.04 4.88 8.46
CA ILE A 91 11.96 5.86 7.86
C ILE A 91 12.78 6.65 8.88
N ARG A 92 12.65 6.37 10.18
CA ARG A 92 13.27 7.16 11.28
C ARG A 92 14.79 7.33 11.20
N LYS A 93 15.48 6.43 10.48
CA LYS A 93 16.93 6.46 10.29
C LYS A 93 17.38 7.34 9.12
N ASP A 94 16.44 7.92 8.38
CA ASP A 94 16.67 8.86 7.28
C ASP A 94 16.08 10.22 7.69
N PRO A 95 16.87 11.08 8.38
CA PRO A 95 16.38 12.35 8.89
C PRO A 95 15.81 13.28 7.82
N PRO A 96 16.41 13.43 6.62
CA PRO A 96 15.82 14.20 5.54
C PRO A 96 14.41 13.72 5.14
N LYS A 97 14.20 12.42 4.94
CA LYS A 97 12.87 11.88 4.61
C LYS A 97 11.89 12.06 5.76
N LEU A 98 12.31 11.77 6.99
CA LEU A 98 11.46 11.90 8.17
C LEU A 98 10.97 13.35 8.36
N ASN A 99 11.89 14.31 8.24
CA ASN A 99 11.56 15.73 8.36
C ASN A 99 10.56 16.16 7.29
N ARG A 100 10.81 15.75 6.04
CA ARG A 100 9.93 16.08 4.92
C ARG A 100 8.52 15.49 5.11
N CYS A 101 8.42 14.23 5.55
CA CYS A 101 7.13 13.62 5.84
C CYS A 101 6.39 14.35 6.97
N THR A 102 7.11 14.75 8.02
CA THR A 102 6.52 15.44 9.17
C THR A 102 5.98 16.83 8.78
N GLU A 103 6.75 17.58 7.99
CA GLU A 103 6.34 18.86 7.42
C GLU A 103 5.06 18.73 6.59
N LEU A 104 5.02 17.78 5.65
CA LEU A 104 3.86 17.57 4.77
C LEU A 104 2.60 17.19 5.56
N LEU A 105 2.74 16.37 6.61
CA LEU A 105 1.62 16.01 7.48
C LEU A 105 1.10 17.22 8.29
N SER A 106 2.00 18.08 8.78
CA SER A 106 1.63 19.33 9.47
C SER A 106 0.83 20.24 8.53
N MET A 107 1.36 20.49 7.33
CA MET A 107 0.71 21.33 6.33
C MET A 107 -0.66 20.78 5.92
N GLN A 108 -0.78 19.45 5.79
CA GLN A 108 -2.05 18.81 5.45
C GLN A 108 -3.10 19.00 6.56
N GLU A 109 -2.68 18.97 7.83
CA GLU A 109 -3.57 19.24 8.97
C GLU A 109 -3.97 20.72 9.03
N GLU A 110 -3.03 21.65 8.79
CA GLU A 110 -3.32 23.09 8.69
C GLU A 110 -4.33 23.40 7.58
N LEU A 111 -4.15 22.82 6.39
CA LEU A 111 -5.09 22.97 5.28
C LEU A 111 -6.48 22.42 5.61
N LYS A 112 -6.55 21.31 6.34
CA LYS A 112 -7.81 20.71 6.78
C LYS A 112 -8.53 21.61 7.79
N GLN A 113 -7.80 22.19 8.74
CA GLN A 113 -8.35 23.14 9.70
C GLN A 113 -8.85 24.42 9.00
N ALA A 114 -8.07 24.95 8.06
CA ALA A 114 -8.46 26.12 7.28
C ALA A 114 -9.77 25.87 6.52
N ARG A 115 -9.90 24.74 5.82
CA ARG A 115 -11.15 24.38 5.11
C ARG A 115 -12.36 24.30 6.04
N LYS A 116 -12.18 23.67 7.21
CA LYS A 116 -13.25 23.53 8.21
C LYS A 116 -13.73 24.88 8.75
N ALA A 117 -12.85 25.87 8.87
CA ALA A 117 -13.22 27.21 9.32
C ALA A 117 -14.24 27.88 8.39
N PHE A 118 -14.17 27.62 7.08
CA PHE A 118 -15.09 28.17 6.09
C PHE A 118 -16.41 27.40 5.97
N GLU A 119 -16.43 26.08 6.25
CA GLU A 119 -17.67 25.28 6.24
C GLU A 119 -18.64 25.66 7.37
N VAL A 120 -18.13 26.13 8.52
CA VAL A 120 -18.96 26.53 9.67
C VAL A 120 -19.67 27.87 9.45
N ASP A 121 -19.18 28.71 8.53
CA ASP A 121 -19.77 30.03 8.27
C ASP A 121 -21.02 29.95 7.38
N GLU A 122 -21.13 28.96 6.49
CA GLU A 122 -22.26 28.83 5.55
C GLU A 122 -23.56 28.38 6.26
N GLU A 123 -23.49 27.43 7.19
CA GLU A 123 -24.67 26.98 7.97
C GLU A 123 -25.19 28.05 8.95
N LYS A 124 -24.30 28.88 9.50
CA LYS A 124 -24.69 29.99 10.38
C LYS A 124 -25.32 31.14 9.62
N LEU A 125 -24.85 31.45 8.41
CA LEU A 125 -25.42 32.49 7.56
C LEU A 125 -26.81 32.11 7.04
N ALA A 126 -27.04 30.84 6.69
CA ALA A 126 -28.33 30.33 6.20
C ALA A 126 -29.43 30.26 7.27
N SER A 127 -29.07 30.32 8.56
CA SER A 127 -30.02 30.27 9.69
C SER A 127 -30.44 31.65 10.20
N THR A 128 -29.99 32.73 9.54
CA THR A 128 -30.25 34.13 9.93
C THR A 128 -31.28 34.86 9.06
N GLU A 129 -31.98 34.15 8.16
CA GLU A 129 -33.13 34.69 7.40
C GLU A 129 -34.47 34.05 7.83
#